data_AF-A0A1V4Z711-F1
#
_entry.id   AF-A0A1V4Z711-F1
#
_cell.length_a   1.000
_cell.length_b   1.000
_cell.length_c   1.000
_cell.angle_alpha   90.00
_cell.angle_beta   90.00
_cell.angle_gamma   90.00
#
_symmetry.space_group_name_H-M   'P 1'
#
loop_
_entity.id
_entity.type
_entity.pdbx_description
1 polymer ?
#
loop_
_entity_poly.entity_id
_entity_poly.type
_entity_poly.pdbx_seq_one_letter_code
_entity_poly.pdbx_strand_id
1 'polypeptide(L)'
;MDLEALERVGVKALIKACEDADVIVIDEVGRMEVESQTFIETVKHALDVEKPLLLTLHKKSRNPLLQDIRRRDDVRILEVTPINRNLLPYKIMKLMKGELL
;
A
#
# COMPACT_ATOMS: atom_id res chain seq x y z
N MET A 1 17.33 -10.39 -0.13
CA MET A 1 16.81 -9.01 0.08
C MET A 1 17.56 -8.46 1.28
N ASP A 2 17.88 -7.17 1.32
CA ASP A 2 18.57 -6.58 2.48
C ASP A 2 17.52 -6.15 3.52
N LEU A 3 17.29 -7.02 4.50
CA LEU A 3 16.32 -6.81 5.57
C LEU A 3 16.68 -5.61 6.45
N GLU A 4 17.97 -5.41 6.74
CA GLU A 4 18.44 -4.28 7.54
C GLU A 4 18.22 -2.96 6.80
N ALA A 5 18.43 -2.92 5.48
CA ALA A 5 18.11 -1.74 4.69
C ALA A 5 16.60 -1.44 4.67
N LEU A 6 15.75 -2.47 4.59
CA LEU A 6 14.29 -2.31 4.64
C LEU A 6 13.86 -1.70 5.99
N GLU A 7 14.39 -2.19 7.11
CA GLU A 7 14.06 -1.66 8.43
C GLU A 7 14.66 -0.27 8.66
N ARG A 8 15.91 -0.05 8.25
CA ARG A 8 16.59 1.23 8.43
C ARG A 8 15.97 2.34 7.59
N VAL A 9 15.48 2.03 6.39
CA VAL A 9 15.00 3.02 5.43
C VAL A 9 13.50 2.93 5.23
N GLY A 10 12.98 1.77 4.80
CA GLY A 10 11.58 1.59 4.44
C GLY A 10 10.62 1.74 5.62
N VAL A 11 10.88 1.04 6.72
CA VAL A 11 10.07 1.15 7.96
C VAL A 11 10.09 2.59 8.48
N LYS A 12 11.28 3.20 8.61
CA LYS A 12 11.39 4.58 9.09
C LYS A 12 10.69 5.59 8.18
N ALA A 13 10.79 5.41 6.87
CA ALA A 13 10.11 6.27 5.91
C ALA A 13 8.58 6.14 6.04
N LEU A 14 8.08 4.92 6.25
CA LEU A 14 6.64 4.69 6.39
C LEU A 14 6.09 5.25 7.71
N ILE A 15 6.83 5.09 8.83
CA ILE A 15 6.48 5.72 10.11
C ILE A 15 6.42 7.25 9.95
N LYS A 16 7.45 7.85 9.37
CA LYS A 16 7.49 9.29 9.13
C LYS A 16 6.35 9.75 8.22
N ALA A 17 5.98 8.96 7.22
CA ALA A 17 4.85 9.29 6.35
C ALA A 17 3.51 9.24 7.11
N CYS A 18 3.35 8.27 8.02
CA CYS A 18 2.18 8.20 8.90
C CYS A 18 2.06 9.44 9.79
N GLU A 19 3.16 10.00 10.27
CA GLU A 19 3.20 11.20 11.10
C GLU A 19 2.98 12.48 10.26
N ASP A 20 3.81 12.70 9.25
CA ASP A 20 4.00 14.03 8.66
C ASP A 20 3.46 14.19 7.24
N ALA A 21 3.26 13.10 6.48
CA ALA A 21 2.89 13.21 5.07
C ALA A 21 1.39 13.42 4.88
N ASP A 22 1.02 14.15 3.82
CA ASP A 22 -0.37 14.30 3.37
C ASP A 22 -0.88 13.06 2.63
N VAL A 23 0.03 12.29 2.02
CA VAL A 23 -0.28 11.11 1.20
C VAL A 23 0.79 10.05 1.41
N ILE A 24 0.37 8.79 1.52
CA ILE A 24 1.26 7.64 1.66
C ILE A 24 1.23 6.82 0.36
N VAL A 25 2.41 6.48 -0.18
CA VAL A 25 2.54 5.60 -1.36
C VAL A 25 3.47 4.45 -1.03
N ILE A 26 2.98 3.22 -1.22
CA ILE A 26 3.75 1.99 -1.02
C ILE A 26 3.78 1.23 -2.34
N ASP A 27 4.90 1.32 -3.05
CA ASP A 27 5.09 0.50 -4.25
C ASP A 27 5.60 -0.89 -3.87
N GLU A 28 4.70 -1.84 -4.07
CA GLU A 28 4.80 -3.27 -3.84
C GLU A 28 4.86 -3.71 -2.38
N VAL A 29 3.77 -4.37 -1.99
CA VAL A 29 3.66 -5.18 -0.78
C VAL A 29 3.48 -6.61 -1.32
N GLY A 30 4.51 -7.46 -1.18
CA GLY A 30 4.30 -8.89 -1.43
C GLY A 30 5.44 -9.84 -1.03
N ARG A 31 6.68 -9.59 -1.49
CA ARG A 31 7.80 -10.52 -1.22
C ARG A 31 8.52 -10.21 0.09
N MET A 32 8.52 -8.94 0.50
CA MET A 32 9.28 -8.43 1.64
C MET A 32 8.65 -8.76 3.00
N GLU A 33 7.35 -9.01 3.02
CA GLU A 33 6.58 -9.30 4.25
C GLU A 33 6.98 -10.60 4.92
N VAL A 34 7.39 -11.61 4.15
CA VAL A 34 7.71 -12.93 4.70
C VAL A 34 8.93 -12.87 5.64
N GLU A 35 9.75 -11.82 5.54
CA GLU A 35 11.06 -11.73 6.20
C GLU A 35 11.15 -10.61 7.26
N SER A 36 10.22 -9.65 7.33
CA SER A 36 10.22 -8.57 8.34
C SER A 36 8.88 -8.40 9.04
N GLN A 37 8.81 -8.81 10.30
CA GLN A 37 7.62 -8.59 11.14
C GLN A 37 7.37 -7.09 11.37
N THR A 38 8.43 -6.31 11.59
CA THR A 38 8.33 -4.86 11.78
C THR A 38 7.77 -4.15 10.55
N PHE A 39 8.16 -4.56 9.35
CA PHE A 39 7.58 -4.02 8.12
C PHE A 39 6.08 -4.34 8.03
N ILE A 40 5.66 -5.58 8.32
CA ILE A 40 4.23 -5.96 8.33
C ILE A 40 3.45 -5.04 9.28
N GLU A 41 3.93 -4.86 10.51
CA GLU A 41 3.27 -4.04 11.52
C GLU A 41 3.18 -2.58 11.09
N THR A 42 4.24 -2.06 10.47
CA THR A 42 4.26 -0.68 9.98
C THR A 42 3.29 -0.47 8.82
N VAL A 43 3.15 -1.44 7.90
CA VAL A 43 2.15 -1.38 6.83
C VAL A 43 0.73 -1.43 7.39
N LYS A 44 0.48 -2.29 8.39
CA LYS A 44 -0.83 -2.34 9.06
C LYS A 44 -1.14 -1.00 9.73
N HIS A 45 -0.18 -0.43 10.44
CA HIS A 45 -0.32 0.90 11.02
C HIS A 45 -0.62 1.98 9.97
N ALA A 46 0.11 1.96 8.84
CA ALA A 46 -0.13 2.91 7.74
C ALA A 46 -1.51 2.78 7.09
N LEU A 47 -2.13 1.60 7.12
CA LEU A 47 -3.49 1.38 6.65
C LEU A 47 -4.56 1.87 7.65
N ASP A 48 -4.19 2.01 8.93
CA ASP A 48 -5.12 2.41 9.99
C ASP A 48 -5.08 3.92 10.26
N VAL A 49 -4.13 4.67 9.70
CA VAL A 49 -4.12 6.14 9.78
C VAL A 49 -5.14 6.73 8.79
N GLU A 50 -5.85 7.79 9.22
CA GLU A 50 -6.83 8.50 8.40
C GLU A 50 -6.17 9.43 7.36
N LYS A 51 -5.34 8.85 6.48
CA LYS A 51 -4.62 9.56 5.41
C LYS A 51 -4.82 8.84 4.07
N PRO A 52 -4.88 9.58 2.94
CA PRO A 52 -4.89 8.97 1.62
C PRO A 52 -3.68 8.05 1.42
N LEU A 53 -3.93 6.79 1.10
CA LEU A 53 -2.90 5.79 0.88
C LEU A 53 -3.11 5.08 -0.46
N LEU A 54 -2.03 4.97 -1.24
CA LEU A 54 -1.96 4.20 -2.47
C LEU A 54 -0.94 3.07 -2.31
N LEU A 55 -1.35 1.84 -2.60
CA LEU A 55 -0.47 0.68 -2.48
C LEU A 55 -0.64 -0.26 -3.69
N THR A 56 0.46 -0.90 -4.12
CA THR A 56 0.42 -1.93 -5.17
C THR A 56 0.60 -3.32 -4.57
N LEU A 57 -0.23 -4.27 -5.02
CA LEU A 57 -0.23 -5.67 -4.54
C LEU A 57 0.03 -6.63 -5.67
N HIS A 58 0.79 -7.69 -5.39
CA HIS A 58 0.92 -8.78 -6.35
C HIS A 58 -0.40 -9.55 -6.49
N LYS A 59 -1.00 -9.56 -7.70
CA LYS A 59 -2.35 -10.09 -7.98
C LYS A 59 -2.59 -11.51 -7.45
N LYS A 60 -1.59 -12.39 -7.56
CA LYS A 60 -1.72 -13.82 -7.20
C LYS A 60 -1.07 -14.20 -5.87
N SER A 61 -0.54 -13.23 -5.11
CA SER A 61 0.09 -13.55 -3.83
C SER A 61 -0.95 -14.06 -2.84
N ARG A 62 -0.57 -15.12 -2.11
CA ARG A 62 -1.36 -15.74 -1.04
C ARG A 62 -0.83 -15.34 0.35
N ASN A 63 0.04 -14.34 0.43
CA ASN A 63 0.55 -13.84 1.70
C ASN A 63 -0.64 -13.40 2.59
N PRO A 64 -0.68 -13.81 3.88
CA PRO A 64 -1.74 -13.43 4.81
C PRO A 64 -2.01 -11.92 4.87
N LEU A 65 -0.97 -11.07 4.94
CA LEU A 65 -1.14 -9.61 4.98
C LEU A 65 -1.89 -9.12 3.74
N LEU A 66 -1.54 -9.60 2.56
CA LEU A 66 -2.22 -9.17 1.34
C LEU A 66 -3.66 -9.66 1.25
N GLN A 67 -3.98 -10.81 1.86
CA GLN A 67 -5.35 -11.27 1.98
C GLN A 67 -6.14 -10.40 2.96
N ASP A 68 -5.53 -10.00 4.06
CA ASP A 68 -6.14 -9.08 5.04
C ASP A 68 -6.43 -7.73 4.39
N ILE A 69 -5.47 -7.14 3.67
CA ILE A 69 -5.64 -5.87 2.95
C ILE A 69 -6.81 -5.95 1.96
N ARG A 70 -6.91 -7.02 1.17
CA ARG A 70 -7.99 -7.21 0.18
C ARG A 70 -9.38 -7.34 0.79
N ARG A 71 -9.47 -7.71 2.06
CA ARG A 71 -10.73 -7.94 2.78
C ARG A 71 -11.19 -6.71 3.56
N ARG A 72 -10.38 -5.65 3.63
CA ARG A 72 -10.81 -4.43 4.31
C ARG A 72 -11.93 -3.75 3.53
N ASP A 73 -12.94 -3.27 4.24
CA ASP A 73 -14.09 -2.57 3.64
C ASP A 73 -13.76 -1.10 3.29
N ASP A 74 -12.68 -0.56 3.85
CA ASP A 74 -12.21 0.82 3.69
C ASP A 74 -11.24 1.01 2.51
N VAL A 75 -10.87 -0.07 1.78
CA VAL A 75 -9.97 0.01 0.63
C VAL A 75 -10.70 -0.17 -0.71
N ARG A 76 -10.22 0.52 -1.74
CA ARG A 76 -10.66 0.32 -3.13
C ARG A 76 -9.62 -0.47 -3.90
N ILE A 77 -9.96 -1.70 -4.28
CA ILE A 77 -9.09 -2.55 -5.11
C ILE A 77 -9.34 -2.26 -6.60
N LEU A 78 -8.29 -1.85 -7.31
CA LEU A 78 -8.30 -1.65 -8.75
C LEU A 78 -7.40 -2.67 -9.43
N GLU A 79 -7.99 -3.61 -10.17
CA GLU A 79 -7.19 -4.54 -10.96
C GLU A 79 -6.60 -3.84 -12.20
N VAL A 80 -5.28 -3.89 -12.33
CA VAL A 80 -4.58 -3.43 -13.53
C VAL A 80 -4.67 -4.49 -14.62
N THR A 81 -5.15 -4.09 -15.79
CA THR A 81 -5.24 -4.91 -17.00
C THR A 81 -4.62 -4.17 -18.19
N PRO A 82 -4.23 -4.86 -19.27
CA PRO A 82 -3.72 -4.19 -20.48
C PRO A 82 -4.66 -3.13 -21.05
N ILE A 83 -5.98 -3.31 -20.87
CA ILE A 83 -7.02 -2.41 -21.39
C ILE A 83 -7.13 -1.13 -20.55
N ASN A 84 -7.06 -1.24 -19.22
CA ASN A 84 -7.33 -0.11 -18.32
C ASN A 84 -6.07 0.62 -17.82
N ARG A 85 -4.86 0.08 -18.02
CA ARG A 85 -3.62 0.60 -17.44
C ARG A 85 -3.39 2.10 -17.69
N ASN A 86 -3.75 2.59 -18.88
CA ASN A 86 -3.56 4.00 -19.25
C ASN A 86 -4.65 4.92 -18.65
N LEU A 87 -5.81 4.35 -18.26
CA LEU A 87 -6.93 5.09 -17.69
C LEU A 87 -6.89 5.13 -16.15
N LEU A 88 -6.26 4.13 -15.53
CA LEU A 88 -6.18 4.01 -14.08
C LEU A 88 -5.58 5.23 -13.38
N PRO A 89 -4.48 5.87 -13.87
CA PRO A 89 -3.95 7.06 -13.22
C PRO A 89 -4.99 8.18 -13.05
N TYR A 90 -5.79 8.44 -14.09
CA TYR A 90 -6.87 9.43 -14.02
C TYR A 90 -7.95 9.04 -13.02
N LYS A 91 -8.34 7.75 -13.00
CA LYS A 91 -9.33 7.22 -12.06
C LYS A 91 -8.85 7.32 -10.60
N ILE A 92 -7.58 6.97 -10.35
CA ILE A 92 -6.95 7.04 -9.02
C ILE A 92 -6.88 8.49 -8.55
N MET A 93 -6.45 9.42 -9.40
CA MET A 93 -6.39 10.84 -9.07
C MET A 93 -7.74 11.42 -8.63
N LYS A 94 -8.85 11.03 -9.29
CA LYS A 94 -10.20 11.43 -8.89
C LYS A 94 -10.57 10.88 -7.51
N LEU A 95 -10.33 9.58 -7.30
CA LEU A 95 -10.60 8.92 -6.01
C LEU A 95 -9.82 9.56 -4.85
N MET A 96 -8.54 9.89 -5.07
CA MET A 96 -7.69 10.53 -4.05
C MET A 96 -8.15 11.95 -3.70
N LYS A 97 -8.86 12.64 -4.60
CA LYS A 97 -9.48 13.94 -4.34
C LYS A 97 -10.85 13.84 -3.67
N GLY A 98 -11.33 12.63 -3.38
CA GLY A 98 -12.67 12.41 -2.84
C GLY A 98 -13.80 12.60 -3.87
N GLU A 99 -13.48 12.65 -5.17
CA GLU A 99 -14.50 12.72 -6.22
C GLU A 99 -15.24 11.37 -6.31
N LEU A 100 -16.57 11.39 -6.20
CA LEU A 100 -17.40 10.23 -6.51
C LEU A 100 -17.33 9.93 -8.02
N LEU A 101 -17.02 8.68 -8.36
CA LEU A 101 -17.03 8.16 -9.73
C LEU A 101 -18.40 7.65 -10.13
#